data_AF-A0A259N1B5-F1
#
_entry.id   AF-A0A259N1B5-F1
#
_cell.length_a   1.000
_cell.length_b   1.000
_cell.length_c   1.000
_cell.angle_alpha   90.00
_cell.angle_beta   90.00
_cell.angle_gamma   90.00
#
_symmetry.space_group_name_H-M   'P 1'
#
loop_
_entity.id
_entity.type
_entity.pdbx_description
1 polymer ?
#
loop_
_entity_poly.entity_id
_entity_poly.type
_entity_poly.pdbx_seq_one_letter_code
_entity_poly.pdbx_strand_id
1 'polypeptide(L)'
;MQVKELARAGSEMVRITVDTPAAAAAVPYIREQLDKMDVLVPLIGDFHYNGHTLLNDYPECAKALSKYRINPGNVGKGAKRDPQFAQMIEAACKYDKPIRIGVNWGSLDQDLLASIMDSNAALANPKTAQEVMIEALIQSALQSAEKAVELGMNPDQILLS
;
A
#
# COMPACT_ATOMS: atom_id res chain seq x y z
N MET A 1 -18.23 -6.34 17.25
CA MET A 1 -17.66 -5.79 15.99
C MET A 1 -16.16 -5.85 16.14
N GLN A 2 -15.49 -6.62 15.29
CA GLN A 2 -14.10 -7.04 15.50
C GLN A 2 -13.11 -5.88 15.66
N VAL A 3 -13.29 -4.77 14.93
CA VAL A 3 -12.40 -3.59 15.06
C VAL A 3 -12.37 -3.04 16.49
N LYS A 4 -13.54 -2.96 17.15
CA LYS A 4 -13.66 -2.54 18.54
C LYS A 4 -13.02 -3.53 19.52
N GLU A 5 -13.17 -4.83 19.24
CA GLU A 5 -12.56 -5.89 20.07
C GLU A 5 -11.03 -5.81 20.01
N LEU A 6 -10.46 -5.62 18.82
CA LEU A 6 -9.02 -5.41 18.63
C LEU A 6 -8.52 -4.14 19.34
N ALA A 7 -9.23 -3.02 19.19
CA ALA A 7 -8.85 -1.77 19.87
C ALA A 7 -8.86 -1.93 21.40
N ARG A 8 -9.88 -2.59 21.96
CA ARG A 8 -9.98 -2.85 23.41
C ARG A 8 -8.95 -3.86 23.91
N ALA A 9 -8.47 -4.74 23.05
CA ALA A 9 -7.36 -5.65 23.36
C ALA A 9 -5.98 -4.96 23.29
N GLY A 10 -5.90 -3.69 22.88
CA GLY A 10 -4.67 -2.90 22.84
C GLY A 10 -4.14 -2.62 21.43
N SER A 11 -4.88 -2.94 20.36
CA SER A 11 -4.46 -2.59 18.99
C SER A 11 -4.61 -1.08 18.76
N GLU A 12 -3.49 -0.36 18.68
CA GLU A 12 -3.46 1.09 18.49
C GLU A 12 -3.89 1.54 17.08
N MET A 13 -3.85 0.64 16.10
CA MET A 13 -4.37 0.82 14.75
C MET A 13 -4.99 -0.50 14.29
N VAL A 14 -6.02 -0.45 13.42
CA VAL A 14 -6.64 -1.66 12.86
C VAL A 14 -6.65 -1.57 11.34
N ARG A 15 -6.10 -2.59 10.69
CA ARG A 15 -6.12 -2.73 9.24
C ARG A 15 -7.30 -3.59 8.79
N ILE A 16 -8.01 -3.13 7.77
CA ILE A 16 -9.14 -3.82 7.15
C ILE A 16 -8.91 -3.92 5.63
N THR A 17 -9.31 -5.04 5.03
CA THR A 17 -9.25 -5.20 3.57
C THR A 17 -10.31 -4.35 2.89
N VAL A 18 -9.91 -3.70 1.79
CA VAL A 18 -10.79 -2.94 0.90
C VAL A 18 -10.49 -3.37 -0.54
N ASP A 19 -11.14 -4.45 -0.96
CA ASP A 19 -10.89 -5.14 -2.24
C ASP A 19 -12.10 -5.14 -3.18
N THR A 20 -13.26 -4.72 -2.71
CA THR A 20 -14.50 -4.67 -3.48
C THR A 20 -15.23 -3.33 -3.31
N PRO A 21 -16.08 -2.96 -4.28
CA PRO A 21 -16.98 -1.81 -4.16
C PRO A 21 -17.85 -1.87 -2.88
N ALA A 22 -18.34 -3.05 -2.52
CA ALA A 22 -19.11 -3.27 -1.30
C ALA A 22 -18.28 -3.04 -0.03
N ALA A 23 -17.02 -3.52 -0.01
CA ALA A 23 -16.11 -3.26 1.09
C ALA A 23 -15.82 -1.75 1.23
N ALA A 24 -15.53 -1.07 0.12
CA ALA A 24 -15.29 0.37 0.11
C ALA A 24 -16.51 1.17 0.61
N ALA A 25 -17.71 0.82 0.15
CA ALA A 25 -18.95 1.43 0.62
C ALA A 25 -19.23 1.21 2.11
N ALA A 26 -18.73 0.11 2.70
CA ALA A 26 -18.91 -0.19 4.12
C ALA A 26 -17.96 0.58 5.05
N VAL A 27 -16.81 1.05 4.56
CA VAL A 27 -15.80 1.73 5.40
C VAL A 27 -16.36 2.96 6.15
N PRO A 28 -17.09 3.90 5.51
CA PRO A 28 -17.67 5.03 6.23
C PRO A 28 -18.66 4.61 7.31
N TYR A 29 -19.45 3.56 7.06
CA TYR A 29 -20.36 3.02 8.05
C TYR A 29 -19.62 2.40 9.24
N ILE A 30 -18.55 1.64 8.99
CA ILE A 30 -17.69 1.09 10.06
C ILE A 30 -17.12 2.22 10.92
N ARG A 31 -16.58 3.28 10.29
CA ARG A 31 -16.06 4.45 11.00
C ARG A 31 -17.14 5.11 11.87
N GLU A 32 -18.33 5.36 11.31
CA GLU A 32 -19.45 5.95 12.04
C GLU A 32 -19.88 5.10 13.26
N GLN A 33 -19.97 3.77 13.11
CA GLN A 33 -20.31 2.89 14.22
C GLN A 33 -19.25 2.88 15.32
N LEU A 34 -17.97 2.96 14.96
CA LEU A 34 -16.88 3.09 15.93
C LEU A 34 -16.95 4.42 16.68
N ASP A 35 -17.24 5.52 15.98
CA ASP A 35 -17.37 6.86 16.58
C ASP A 35 -18.53 6.92 17.58
N LYS A 36 -19.69 6.33 17.24
CA LYS A 36 -20.83 6.17 18.16
C LYS A 36 -20.50 5.37 19.42
N MET A 37 -19.47 4.52 19.38
CA MET A 37 -19.00 3.71 20.50
C MET A 37 -17.79 4.31 21.21
N ASP A 38 -17.39 5.55 20.86
CA ASP A 38 -16.20 6.24 21.36
C ASP A 38 -14.90 5.43 21.15
N VAL A 39 -14.78 4.76 20.00
CA VAL A 39 -13.61 3.96 19.62
C VAL A 39 -12.85 4.64 18.48
N LEU A 40 -11.92 5.52 18.83
CA LEU A 40 -11.20 6.38 17.86
C LEU A 40 -9.98 5.71 17.21
N VAL A 41 -9.93 4.37 17.17
CA VAL A 41 -8.80 3.64 16.57
C VAL A 41 -8.66 3.98 15.08
N PRO A 42 -7.44 4.32 14.58
CA PRO A 42 -7.21 4.57 13.17
C PRO A 42 -7.49 3.33 12.31
N LEU A 43 -8.14 3.54 11.17
CA LEU A 43 -8.44 2.49 10.20
C LEU A 43 -7.44 2.55 9.04
N ILE A 44 -6.75 1.44 8.79
CA ILE A 44 -5.82 1.30 7.67
C ILE A 44 -6.50 0.50 6.56
N GLY A 45 -6.63 1.06 5.36
CA GLY A 45 -7.22 0.36 4.22
C GLY A 45 -6.17 -0.50 3.51
N ASP A 46 -6.39 -1.81 3.43
CA ASP A 46 -5.56 -2.74 2.68
C ASP A 46 -6.11 -2.94 1.27
N PHE A 47 -5.49 -2.25 0.32
CA PHE A 47 -5.90 -2.27 -1.08
C PHE A 47 -5.08 -3.30 -1.87
N HIS A 48 -5.77 -4.03 -2.73
CA HIS A 48 -5.19 -4.91 -3.75
C HIS A 48 -5.63 -4.43 -5.14
N TYR A 49 -4.99 -4.90 -6.21
CA TYR A 49 -5.35 -4.78 -7.65
C TYR A 49 -6.15 -3.54 -8.13
N ASN A 50 -7.38 -3.37 -7.66
CA ASN A 50 -8.32 -2.28 -7.96
C ASN A 50 -8.28 -1.08 -6.99
N GLY A 51 -7.27 -0.96 -6.12
CA GLY A 51 -7.19 0.11 -5.12
C GLY A 51 -7.33 1.52 -5.68
N HIS A 52 -6.71 1.80 -6.84
CA HIS A 52 -6.84 3.07 -7.57
C HIS A 52 -8.29 3.39 -7.94
N THR A 53 -9.04 2.40 -8.46
CA THR A 53 -10.47 2.52 -8.77
C THR A 53 -11.29 2.75 -7.51
N LEU A 54 -11.06 1.97 -6.45
CA LEU A 54 -11.84 2.08 -5.22
C LEU A 54 -11.65 3.44 -4.53
N LEU A 55 -10.43 3.96 -4.48
CA LEU A 55 -10.15 5.28 -3.90
C LEU A 55 -10.77 6.42 -4.71
N ASN A 56 -10.87 6.28 -6.03
CA ASN A 56 -11.51 7.27 -6.89
C ASN A 56 -13.04 7.24 -6.80
N ASP A 57 -13.63 6.04 -6.90
CA ASP A 57 -15.08 5.86 -7.02
C ASP A 57 -15.78 5.96 -5.65
N TYR A 58 -15.06 5.71 -4.56
CA TYR A 58 -15.56 5.79 -3.18
C TYR A 58 -14.78 6.83 -2.35
N PRO A 59 -14.94 8.13 -2.63
CA PRO A 59 -14.20 9.18 -1.94
C PRO A 59 -14.47 9.22 -0.42
N GLU A 60 -15.65 8.79 0.02
CA GLU A 60 -15.96 8.69 1.46
C GLU A 60 -15.15 7.57 2.13
N CYS A 61 -14.88 6.47 1.42
CA CYS A 61 -13.94 5.44 1.91
C CYS A 61 -12.55 6.03 2.08
N ALA A 62 -12.04 6.72 1.06
CA ALA A 62 -10.72 7.35 1.08
C ALA A 62 -10.58 8.32 2.27
N LYS A 63 -11.57 9.18 2.49
CA LYS A 63 -11.58 10.14 3.61
C LYS A 63 -11.66 9.47 4.99
N ALA A 64 -12.50 8.43 5.13
CA ALA A 64 -12.75 7.75 6.40
C ALA A 64 -11.57 6.91 6.90
N LEU A 65 -10.71 6.45 5.99
CA LEU A 65 -9.46 5.78 6.35
C LEU A 65 -8.43 6.77 6.88
N SER A 66 -7.59 6.30 7.80
CA SER A 66 -6.49 7.06 8.40
C SER A 66 -5.17 6.86 7.64
N LYS A 67 -5.05 5.80 6.85
CA LYS A 67 -3.84 5.44 6.09
C LYS A 67 -4.18 4.43 4.99
N TYR A 68 -3.42 4.43 3.90
CA TYR A 68 -3.55 3.44 2.83
C TYR A 68 -2.36 2.48 2.82
N ARG A 69 -2.61 1.17 2.73
CA ARG A 69 -1.57 0.19 2.37
C ARG A 69 -1.61 0.00 0.86
N ILE A 70 -0.48 0.25 0.22
CA ILE A 70 -0.26 0.05 -1.21
C ILE A 70 0.78 -1.04 -1.40
N ASN A 71 0.55 -1.95 -2.34
CA ASN A 71 1.56 -2.92 -2.78
C ASN A 71 1.88 -2.68 -4.26
N PRO A 72 3.06 -2.14 -4.59
CA PRO A 72 3.48 -1.87 -5.97
C PRO A 72 3.42 -3.10 -6.89
N GLY A 73 3.57 -4.30 -6.32
CA GLY A 73 3.46 -5.57 -7.04
C GLY A 73 2.04 -5.94 -7.49
N ASN A 74 1.02 -5.35 -6.85
CA ASN A 74 -0.38 -5.68 -7.11
C ASN A 74 -1.11 -4.61 -7.93
N VAL A 75 -0.54 -3.42 -8.11
CA VAL A 75 -1.20 -2.28 -8.80
C VAL A 75 -1.08 -2.35 -10.34
N GLY A 76 -1.06 -3.55 -10.91
CA GLY A 76 -0.97 -3.77 -12.36
C GLY A 76 0.37 -4.35 -12.83
N LYS A 77 0.45 -4.66 -14.13
CA LYS A 77 1.64 -5.23 -14.79
C LYS A 77 2.09 -4.35 -15.95
N GLY A 78 3.39 -4.29 -16.20
CA GLY A 78 3.99 -3.52 -17.30
C GLY A 78 3.55 -2.06 -17.30
N ALA A 79 3.19 -1.53 -18.48
CA ALA A 79 2.85 -0.12 -18.69
C ALA A 79 1.66 0.43 -17.86
N LYS A 80 0.82 -0.44 -17.25
CA LYS A 80 -0.31 -0.01 -16.41
C LYS A 80 0.05 0.19 -14.94
N ARG A 81 1.20 -0.34 -14.49
CA ARG A 81 1.62 -0.27 -13.08
C ARG A 81 1.81 1.17 -12.62
N ASP A 82 2.59 1.96 -13.37
CA ASP A 82 2.94 3.32 -12.96
C ASP A 82 1.72 4.25 -12.91
N PRO A 83 0.79 4.25 -13.90
CA PRO A 83 -0.42 5.06 -13.81
C PRO A 83 -1.33 4.69 -12.63
N GLN A 84 -1.47 3.40 -12.32
CA GLN A 84 -2.34 2.96 -11.22
C GLN A 84 -1.73 3.27 -9.86
N PHE A 85 -0.42 3.07 -9.71
CA PHE A 85 0.31 3.51 -8.53
C PHE A 85 0.15 5.02 -8.34
N ALA A 86 0.39 5.82 -9.39
CA ALA A 86 0.28 7.26 -9.35
C ALA A 86 -1.10 7.74 -8.88
N GLN A 87 -2.19 7.16 -9.41
CA GLN A 87 -3.55 7.48 -8.96
C GLN A 87 -3.78 7.23 -7.46
N MET A 88 -3.20 6.16 -6.90
CA MET A 88 -3.30 5.91 -5.46
C MET A 88 -2.51 6.94 -4.64
N ILE A 89 -1.34 7.37 -5.12
CA ILE A 89 -0.54 8.43 -4.49
C ILE A 89 -1.27 9.78 -4.58
N GLU A 90 -1.82 10.13 -5.73
CA GLU A 90 -2.61 11.35 -5.92
C GLU A 90 -3.80 11.40 -4.97
N ALA A 91 -4.51 10.27 -4.78
CA ALA A 91 -5.57 10.17 -3.78
C ALA A 91 -5.06 10.36 -2.35
N ALA A 92 -3.88 9.81 -2.02
CA ALA A 92 -3.24 10.00 -0.72
C ALA A 92 -2.89 11.47 -0.47
N CYS A 93 -2.25 12.13 -1.44
CA CYS A 93 -1.93 13.56 -1.37
C CYS A 93 -3.19 14.42 -1.26
N LYS A 94 -4.22 14.14 -2.09
CA LYS A 94 -5.48 14.88 -2.11
C LYS A 94 -6.20 14.88 -0.76
N TYR A 95 -6.18 13.74 -0.06
CA TYR A 95 -6.87 13.55 1.21
C TYR A 95 -5.94 13.64 2.42
N ASP A 96 -4.68 14.06 2.21
CA ASP A 96 -3.64 14.17 3.23
C ASP A 96 -3.53 12.89 4.10
N LYS A 97 -3.39 11.74 3.42
CA LYS A 97 -3.30 10.44 4.09
C LYS A 97 -1.90 9.86 3.96
N PRO A 98 -1.30 9.40 5.07
CA PRO A 98 -0.07 8.62 4.98
C PRO A 98 -0.32 7.31 4.23
N ILE A 99 0.76 6.75 3.69
CA ILE A 99 0.74 5.44 3.04
C ILE A 99 1.72 4.50 3.71
N ARG A 100 1.46 3.20 3.55
CA ARG A 100 2.49 2.17 3.68
C ARG A 100 2.69 1.50 2.34
N ILE A 101 3.90 1.59 1.79
CA ILE A 101 4.34 0.81 0.65
C ILE A 101 4.83 -0.52 1.21
N GLY A 102 4.03 -1.57 1.04
CA GLY A 102 4.30 -2.90 1.57
C GLY A 102 4.65 -3.89 0.46
N VAL A 103 5.95 -4.15 0.28
CA VAL A 103 6.47 -5.08 -0.73
C VAL A 103 6.59 -6.46 -0.13
N ASN A 104 6.30 -7.50 -0.90
CA ASN A 104 6.50 -8.89 -0.48
C ASN A 104 7.01 -9.73 -1.63
N TRP A 105 7.69 -10.83 -1.31
CA TRP A 105 8.34 -11.71 -2.28
C TRP A 105 7.35 -12.34 -3.26
N GLY A 106 6.12 -12.63 -2.80
CA GLY A 106 5.09 -13.30 -3.61
C GLY A 106 4.48 -12.42 -4.71
N SER A 107 4.63 -11.10 -4.60
CA SER A 107 4.15 -10.13 -5.60
C SER A 107 5.29 -9.27 -6.13
N LEU A 108 6.55 -9.70 -6.03
CA LEU A 108 7.66 -8.92 -6.54
C LEU A 108 7.52 -8.74 -8.05
N ASP A 109 7.83 -7.52 -8.51
CA ASP A 109 7.87 -7.22 -9.94
C ASP A 109 8.89 -8.12 -10.65
N GLN A 110 8.39 -8.85 -11.65
CA GLN A 110 9.20 -9.83 -12.37
C GLN A 110 10.24 -9.15 -13.27
N ASP A 111 9.93 -7.96 -13.80
CA ASP A 111 10.86 -7.23 -14.67
C ASP A 111 12.03 -6.69 -13.83
N LEU A 112 11.75 -6.16 -12.63
CA LEU A 112 12.78 -5.75 -11.68
C LEU A 112 13.64 -6.94 -11.22
N LEU A 113 13.01 -8.08 -10.87
CA LEU A 113 13.75 -9.27 -10.45
C LEU A 113 14.67 -9.79 -11.57
N ALA A 114 14.18 -9.85 -12.81
CA ALA A 114 14.97 -10.24 -13.97
C ALA A 114 16.18 -9.30 -14.16
N SER A 115 15.97 -7.99 -14.10
CA SER A 115 17.04 -6.99 -14.21
C SER A 115 18.14 -7.15 -13.14
N ILE A 116 17.74 -7.42 -11.89
CA ILE A 116 18.70 -7.65 -10.80
C ILE A 116 19.42 -8.99 -10.97
N MET A 117 18.73 -10.04 -11.43
CA MET A 117 19.36 -11.33 -11.73
C MET A 117 20.38 -11.21 -12.87
N ASP A 118 20.06 -10.50 -13.94
CA ASP A 118 20.95 -10.24 -15.07
C ASP A 118 22.19 -9.44 -14.62
N SER A 119 21.96 -8.41 -13.80
CA SER A 119 23.04 -7.60 -13.21
C SER A 119 23.95 -8.44 -12.30
N ASN A 120 23.36 -9.34 -11.50
CA ASN A 120 24.11 -10.24 -10.62
C ASN A 120 24.94 -11.25 -11.40
N ALA A 121 24.43 -11.77 -12.52
CA ALA A 121 25.13 -12.71 -13.38
C ALA A 121 26.39 -12.11 -14.05
N ALA A 122 26.42 -10.79 -14.21
CA ALA A 122 27.57 -10.07 -14.75
C ALA A 122 28.68 -9.78 -13.71
N LEU A 123 28.45 -10.04 -12.42
CA LEU A 123 29.44 -9.80 -11.38
C LEU A 123 30.57 -10.84 -11.43
N ALA A 124 31.79 -10.41 -11.06
CA ALA A 124 32.93 -11.32 -10.93
C ALA A 124 32.69 -12.44 -9.90
N ASN A 125 31.92 -12.13 -8.83
CA ASN A 125 31.44 -13.07 -7.84
C ASN A 125 29.92 -12.88 -7.68
N PRO A 126 29.09 -13.64 -8.40
CA PRO A 126 27.64 -13.54 -8.29
C PRO A 126 27.16 -13.84 -6.87
N LYS A 127 26.19 -13.05 -6.40
CA LYS A 127 25.48 -13.27 -5.15
C LYS A 127 24.58 -14.50 -5.26
N THR A 128 24.24 -15.09 -4.12
CA THR A 128 23.27 -16.17 -4.02
C THR A 128 21.87 -15.70 -4.43
N ALA A 129 21.01 -16.65 -4.83
CA ALA A 129 19.62 -16.35 -5.18
C ALA A 129 18.85 -15.68 -4.03
N GLN A 130 19.18 -16.03 -2.78
CA GLN A 130 18.56 -15.43 -1.59
C GLN A 130 18.96 -13.95 -1.43
N GLU A 131 20.24 -13.63 -1.62
CA GLU A 131 20.73 -12.25 -1.56
C GLU A 131 20.13 -11.38 -2.66
N VAL A 132 20.04 -11.92 -3.89
CA VAL A 132 19.36 -11.25 -5.01
C VAL A 132 17.89 -10.97 -4.70
N MET A 133 17.19 -11.94 -4.10
CA MET A 133 15.78 -11.76 -3.72
C MET A 133 15.61 -10.67 -2.65
N ILE A 134 16.48 -10.64 -1.64
CA ILE A 134 16.46 -9.60 -0.60
C ILE A 134 16.73 -8.23 -1.22
N GLU A 135 17.73 -8.14 -2.09
CA GLU A 135 18.07 -6.91 -2.82
C GLU A 135 16.89 -6.40 -3.65
N ALA A 136 16.21 -7.29 -4.37
CA ALA A 136 15.05 -6.93 -5.18
C ALA A 136 13.88 -6.41 -4.35
N LEU A 137 13.64 -6.97 -3.16
CA LEU A 137 12.62 -6.46 -2.23
C LEU A 137 12.94 -5.05 -1.75
N ILE A 138 14.20 -4.82 -1.34
CA ILE A 138 14.65 -3.50 -0.86
C ILE A 138 14.55 -2.47 -1.99
N GLN A 139 15.07 -2.79 -3.18
CA GLN A 139 15.02 -1.90 -4.34
C GLN A 139 13.58 -1.57 -4.74
N SER A 140 12.69 -2.57 -4.76
CA SER A 140 11.28 -2.35 -5.08
C SER A 140 10.61 -1.36 -4.11
N ALA A 141 10.89 -1.48 -2.80
CA ALA A 141 10.33 -0.59 -1.80
C ALA A 141 10.88 0.83 -1.93
N LEU A 142 12.20 0.98 -2.07
CA LEU A 142 12.87 2.28 -2.17
C LEU A 142 12.47 3.03 -3.45
N GLN A 143 12.50 2.37 -4.61
CA GLN A 143 12.10 2.99 -5.88
C GLN A 143 10.63 3.44 -5.86
N SER A 144 9.76 2.66 -5.22
CA SER A 144 8.34 3.03 -5.08
C SER A 144 8.16 4.23 -4.14
N ALA A 145 8.98 4.33 -3.09
CA ALA A 145 8.99 5.47 -2.17
C ALA A 145 9.48 6.74 -2.86
N GLU A 146 10.60 6.67 -3.58
CA GLU A 146 11.11 7.76 -4.41
C GLU A 146 10.05 8.22 -5.40
N LYS A 147 9.38 7.27 -6.07
CA LYS A 147 8.31 7.58 -7.01
C LYS A 147 7.14 8.31 -6.35
N ALA A 148 6.74 7.92 -5.14
CA ALA A 148 5.69 8.62 -4.41
C ALA A 148 6.09 10.07 -4.07
N VAL A 149 7.36 10.31 -3.71
CA VAL A 149 7.89 11.65 -3.48
C VAL A 149 7.91 12.48 -4.76
N GLU A 150 8.33 11.91 -5.90
CA GLU A 150 8.27 12.58 -7.21
C GLU A 150 6.84 13.03 -7.59
N LEU A 151 5.84 12.26 -7.15
CA LEU A 151 4.42 12.56 -7.35
C LEU A 151 3.86 13.58 -6.34
N GLY A 152 4.72 14.17 -5.51
CA GLY A 152 4.38 15.25 -4.59
C GLY A 152 4.01 14.80 -3.19
N MET A 153 4.22 13.53 -2.84
CA MET A 153 3.95 13.05 -1.48
C MET A 153 5.04 13.51 -0.50
N ASN A 154 4.65 13.90 0.71
CA ASN A 154 5.60 14.21 1.78
C ASN A 154 6.34 12.92 2.23
N PRO A 155 7.69 12.88 2.22
CA PRO A 155 8.46 11.73 2.70
C PRO A 155 8.08 11.26 4.11
N ASP A 156 7.72 12.17 5.03
CA ASP A 156 7.34 11.84 6.41
C ASP A 156 6.00 11.07 6.50
N GLN A 157 5.23 11.05 5.42
CA GLN A 157 3.96 10.32 5.31
C GLN A 157 4.13 8.95 4.65
N ILE A 158 5.35 8.57 4.27
CA ILE A 158 5.65 7.30 3.60
C ILE A 158 6.27 6.32 4.61
N LEU A 159 5.61 5.19 4.81
CA LEU A 159 6.14 4.08 5.60
C LEU A 159 6.45 2.89 4.69
N LEU A 160 7.50 2.14 5.00
CA LEU A 160 7.92 0.95 4.25
C LEU A 160 7.78 -0.31 5.10
N SER A 161 7.53 -1.44 4.45
CA SER A 161 7.52 -2.78 5.06
C SER A 161 7.77 -3.87 4.02
#